data_AF-A0A4R4XZD2-F1
#
_entry.id   AF-A0A4R4XZD2-F1
#
_cell.length_a   1.000
_cell.length_b   1.000
_cell.length_c   1.000
_cell.angle_alpha   90.00
_cell.angle_beta   90.00
_cell.angle_gamma   90.00
#
_symmetry.space_group_name_H-M   'P 1'
#
loop_
_entity.id
_entity.type
_entity.pdbx_description
1 polymer ?
#
loop_
_entity_poly.entity_id
_entity_poly.type
_entity_poly.pdbx_seq_one_letter_code
_entity_poly.pdbx_strand_id
1 'polypeptide(L)'
;MTIKYGFGSISDTGGNTVTAAGQMKSLFDDLKTKAKAILAEDWNGAAADAFDTAEAKWDVQANALGDAQVRTGQLTTQASDDMLATDIRASNLFNA
;
A
#
# COMPACT_ATOMS: atom_id res chain seq x y z
N MET A 1 26.08 -1.09 22.70
CA MET A 1 25.74 -0.16 21.59
C MET A 1 24.33 -0.53 21.17
N THR A 2 23.31 0.16 21.68
CA THR A 2 21.92 -0.19 21.39
C THR A 2 21.57 0.42 20.03
N ILE A 3 21.42 -0.40 19.01
CA ILE A 3 20.92 0.07 17.72
C ILE A 3 19.48 0.53 17.97
N LYS A 4 19.25 1.85 17.88
CA LYS A 4 17.90 2.43 17.92
C LYS A 4 17.27 2.21 16.56
N TYR A 5 16.27 1.34 16.48
CA TYR A 5 15.57 1.04 15.26
C TYR A 5 14.26 1.84 15.12
N GLY A 6 14.02 2.40 13.94
CA GLY A 6 12.79 3.11 13.57
C GLY A 6 11.70 2.18 13.04
N PHE A 7 11.34 1.13 13.78
CA PHE A 7 10.32 0.17 13.33
C PHE A 7 8.90 0.75 13.37
N GLY A 8 8.64 1.66 14.33
CA GLY A 8 7.40 2.45 14.35
C GLY A 8 7.22 3.21 13.04
N SER A 9 8.24 3.94 12.58
CA SER A 9 8.14 4.69 11.32
C SER A 9 7.88 3.84 10.07
N ILE A 10 8.29 2.56 10.05
CA ILE A 10 8.04 1.69 8.88
C ILE A 10 6.66 1.04 8.95
N SER A 11 6.23 0.60 10.14
CA SER A 11 4.85 0.17 10.37
C SER A 11 3.87 1.32 10.09
N ASP A 12 4.18 2.53 10.55
CA ASP A 12 3.40 3.73 10.29
C ASP A 12 3.42 4.07 8.81
N THR A 13 4.56 3.96 8.12
CA THR A 13 4.63 4.16 6.67
C THR A 13 3.77 3.13 5.93
N GLY A 14 3.84 1.85 6.28
CA GLY A 14 3.02 0.79 5.70
C GLY A 14 1.52 1.01 5.94
N GLY A 15 1.13 1.33 7.18
CA GLY A 15 -0.25 1.65 7.54
C GLY A 15 -0.76 2.90 6.82
N ASN A 16 0.00 4.00 6.85
CA ASN A 16 -0.31 5.24 6.14
C ASN A 16 -0.46 5.01 4.64
N THR A 17 0.33 4.10 4.10
CA THR A 17 0.35 3.78 2.68
C THR A 17 -0.87 2.94 2.26
N VAL A 18 -1.29 1.95 3.07
CA VAL A 18 -2.56 1.23 2.88
C VAL A 18 -3.74 2.19 2.99
N THR A 19 -3.71 3.09 3.98
CA THR A 19 -4.71 4.15 4.12
C THR A 19 -4.73 5.07 2.90
N ALA A 20 -3.57 5.50 2.40
CA ALA A 20 -3.45 6.34 1.21
C ALA A 20 -3.97 5.63 -0.04
N ALA A 21 -3.69 4.32 -0.21
CA ALA A 21 -4.22 3.52 -1.30
C ALA A 21 -5.76 3.41 -1.23
N GLY A 22 -6.32 3.21 -0.03
CA GLY A 22 -7.77 3.23 0.19
C GLY A 22 -8.39 4.60 -0.11
N GLN A 23 -7.75 5.68 0.31
CA GLN A 23 -8.16 7.05 0.00
C GLN A 23 -8.09 7.35 -1.51
N MET A 24 -7.04 6.89 -2.20
CA MET A 24 -6.91 7.03 -3.66
C MET A 24 -8.03 6.31 -4.41
N LYS A 25 -8.39 5.09 -3.98
CA LYS A 25 -9.55 4.37 -4.53
C LYS A 25 -10.85 5.15 -4.33
N SER A 26 -11.09 5.62 -3.10
CA SER A 26 -12.29 6.41 -2.79
C SER A 26 -12.38 7.70 -3.62
N LEU A 27 -11.27 8.43 -3.75
CA LEU A 27 -11.18 9.62 -4.60
C LEU A 27 -11.44 9.30 -6.07
N PHE A 28 -10.97 8.15 -6.55
CA PHE A 28 -11.21 7.69 -7.91
C PHE A 28 -12.68 7.30 -8.14
N ASP A 29 -13.31 6.61 -7.20
CA ASP A 29 -14.75 6.30 -7.25
C ASP A 29 -15.61 7.57 -7.22
N ASP A 30 -15.23 8.56 -6.42
CA ASP A 30 -15.88 9.88 -6.40
C ASP A 30 -15.72 10.60 -7.74
N LEU A 31 -14.52 10.57 -8.32
CA LEU A 31 -14.25 11.15 -9.64
C LEU A 31 -15.09 10.45 -10.70
N LYS A 32 -15.18 9.12 -10.68
CA LYS A 32 -16.01 8.33 -11.58
C LYS A 32 -17.47 8.73 -11.47
N THR A 33 -18.00 8.80 -10.25
CA THR A 33 -19.39 9.17 -10.00
C THR A 33 -19.69 10.55 -10.57
N LYS A 34 -18.79 11.52 -10.37
CA LYS A 34 -18.90 12.87 -10.93
C LYS A 34 -18.80 12.88 -12.46
N ALA A 35 -17.86 12.13 -13.04
CA ALA A 35 -17.68 12.05 -14.49
C ALA A 35 -18.92 11.46 -15.17
N LYS A 36 -19.45 10.35 -14.65
CA LYS A 36 -20.69 9.72 -15.15
C LYS A 36 -21.91 10.64 -14.98
N ALA A 37 -21.97 11.43 -13.90
CA ALA A 37 -23.04 12.39 -13.68
C ALA A 37 -23.01 13.60 -14.63
N ILE A 38 -21.81 14.11 -14.97
CA ILE A 38 -21.67 15.25 -15.91
C ILE A 38 -22.16 14.88 -17.32
N LEU A 39 -21.96 13.63 -17.70
CA LEU A 39 -22.20 13.16 -19.07
C LEU A 39 -23.48 12.31 -19.18
N ALA A 40 -24.36 12.33 -18.17
CA ALA A 40 -25.48 11.41 -17.97
C ALA A 40 -26.23 10.91 -19.23
N GLU A 41 -26.54 11.76 -20.21
CA GLU A 41 -27.19 11.35 -21.48
C GLU A 41 -26.21 11.09 -22.64
N ASP A 42 -25.04 11.73 -22.65
CA ASP A 42 -24.00 11.64 -23.69
C ASP A 42 -22.94 10.55 -23.42
N TRP A 43 -22.96 9.93 -22.23
CA TRP A 43 -22.05 8.86 -21.84
C TRP A 43 -22.44 7.54 -22.51
N ASN A 44 -22.31 7.49 -23.83
CA ASN A 44 -22.61 6.34 -24.66
C ASN A 44 -21.52 6.14 -25.73
N GLY A 45 -21.34 4.89 -26.16
CA GLY A 45 -20.39 4.53 -27.21
C GLY A 45 -18.92 4.55 -26.76
N ALA A 46 -18.00 4.81 -27.70
CA ALA A 46 -16.57 4.56 -27.53
C ALA A 46 -15.90 5.29 -26.34
N ALA A 47 -16.45 6.43 -25.90
CA ALA A 47 -15.92 7.17 -24.75
C ALA A 47 -16.21 6.45 -23.42
N ALA A 48 -17.40 5.84 -23.29
CA ALA A 48 -17.76 5.04 -22.13
C ALA A 48 -16.90 3.77 -22.05
N ASP A 49 -16.73 3.08 -23.18
CA ASP A 49 -15.88 1.87 -23.26
C ASP A 49 -14.41 2.17 -22.93
N ALA A 50 -13.88 3.30 -23.43
CA ALA A 50 -12.51 3.73 -23.15
C ALA A 50 -12.34 4.08 -21.67
N PHE A 51 -13.33 4.72 -21.05
CA PHE A 51 -13.31 5.02 -19.63
C PHE A 51 -13.36 3.76 -18.79
N ASP A 52 -14.29 2.84 -19.05
CA ASP A 52 -14.42 1.59 -18.29
C ASP A 52 -13.16 0.72 -18.43
N THR A 53 -12.50 0.75 -19.60
CA THR A 53 -11.19 0.12 -19.80
C THR A 53 -10.08 0.77 -18.96
N ALA A 54 -10.07 2.10 -18.89
CA ALA A 54 -9.09 2.83 -18.08
C ALA A 54 -9.33 2.61 -16.58
N GLU A 55 -10.60 2.55 -16.16
CA GLU A 55 -11.04 2.20 -14.80
C GLU A 55 -10.53 0.81 -14.40
N ALA A 56 -10.77 -0.22 -15.21
CA ALA A 56 -10.30 -1.57 -14.92
C ALA A 56 -8.76 -1.64 -14.78
N LYS A 57 -8.03 -0.89 -15.62
CA LYS A 57 -6.56 -0.82 -15.50
C LYS A 57 -6.13 -0.12 -14.22
N TRP A 58 -6.80 0.98 -13.85
CA TRP A 58 -6.52 1.69 -12.61
C TRP A 58 -6.70 0.79 -11.39
N ASP A 59 -7.82 0.07 -11.30
CA ASP A 59 -8.12 -0.82 -10.17
C ASP A 59 -7.06 -1.90 -9.99
N VAL A 60 -6.61 -2.51 -11.09
CA VAL A 60 -5.53 -3.51 -11.07
C VAL A 60 -4.24 -2.92 -10.51
N GLN A 61 -3.84 -1.73 -10.96
CA GLN A 61 -2.60 -1.09 -10.50
C GLN A 61 -2.70 -0.62 -9.04
N ALA A 62 -3.84 -0.08 -8.63
CA ALA A 62 -4.08 0.37 -7.26
C ALA A 62 -4.07 -0.81 -6.28
N ASN A 63 -4.63 -1.96 -6.66
CA ASN A 63 -4.55 -3.20 -5.88
C ASN A 63 -3.11 -3.70 -5.76
N ALA A 64 -2.39 -3.80 -6.89
CA ALA A 64 -1.02 -4.30 -6.92
C ALA A 64 -0.07 -3.42 -6.07
N LEU A 65 -0.27 -2.10 -6.09
CA LEU A 65 0.47 -1.16 -5.27
C LEU A 65 0.22 -1.41 -3.78
N GLY A 66 -1.05 -1.56 -3.37
CA GLY A 66 -1.41 -1.88 -1.99
C GLY A 66 -0.77 -3.20 -1.51
N ASP A 67 -0.82 -4.24 -2.32
CA ASP A 67 -0.23 -5.55 -1.99
C ASP A 67 1.30 -5.46 -1.83
N ALA A 68 1.98 -4.74 -2.71
CA ALA A 68 3.43 -4.53 -2.63
C ALA A 68 3.82 -3.78 -1.34
N GLN A 69 3.00 -2.82 -0.91
CA GLN A 69 3.23 -2.02 0.28
C GLN A 69 3.01 -2.83 1.56
N VAL A 70 1.95 -3.66 1.61
CA VAL A 70 1.72 -4.62 2.69
C VAL A 70 2.89 -5.59 2.81
N ARG A 71 3.34 -6.16 1.68
CA ARG A 71 4.48 -7.09 1.65
C ARG A 71 5.78 -6.44 2.13
N THR A 72 6.02 -5.18 1.76
CA THR A 72 7.19 -4.42 2.21
C THR A 72 7.15 -4.21 3.73
N GLY A 73 5.98 -3.86 4.28
CA GLY A 73 5.80 -3.74 5.73
C GLY A 73 6.09 -5.06 6.45
N GLN A 74 5.52 -6.16 5.97
CA GLN A 74 5.72 -7.50 6.55
C GLN A 74 7.20 -7.94 6.52
N LEU A 75 7.87 -7.79 5.37
CA LEU A 75 9.29 -8.13 5.23
C LEU A 75 10.16 -7.32 6.19
N THR A 76 9.82 -6.05 6.40
CA THR A 76 10.58 -5.22 7.33
C THR A 76 10.42 -5.67 8.77
N THR A 77 9.19 -5.97 9.22
CA THR A 77 8.95 -6.52 10.56
C THR A 77 9.70 -7.84 10.75
N GLN A 78 9.65 -8.75 9.77
CA GLN A 78 10.33 -10.03 9.85
C GLN A 78 11.86 -9.87 9.95
N ALA A 79 12.45 -9.00 9.14
CA ALA A 79 13.88 -8.69 9.23
C ALA A 79 14.26 -8.13 10.62
N SER A 80 13.36 -7.38 11.26
CA SER A 80 13.55 -6.84 12.60
C SER A 80 13.63 -7.94 13.65
N ASP A 81 12.70 -8.90 13.58
CA ASP A 81 12.64 -10.04 14.50
C ASP A 81 13.86 -10.95 14.34
N ASP A 82 14.27 -11.21 13.09
CA ASP A 82 15.46 -12.02 12.78
C ASP A 82 16.75 -11.36 13.31
N MET A 83 16.85 -10.04 13.19
CA MET A 83 17.99 -9.28 13.72
C MET A 83 17.99 -9.29 15.26
N LEU A 84 16.84 -9.08 15.92
CA LEU A 84 16.74 -9.16 17.38
C LEU A 84 17.13 -10.56 17.88
N ALA A 85 16.63 -11.61 17.23
CA ALA A 85 16.99 -12.99 17.56
C ALA A 85 18.50 -13.24 17.40
N THR A 86 19.12 -12.66 16.37
CA THR A 86 20.56 -12.74 16.14
C THR A 86 21.34 -12.00 17.23
N ASP A 87 20.91 -10.80 17.63
CA ASP A 87 21.57 -10.01 18.68
C ASP A 87 21.48 -10.70 20.05
N ILE A 88 20.32 -11.28 20.39
CA ILE A 88 20.16 -12.10 21.61
C ILE A 88 21.13 -13.28 21.59
N ARG A 89 21.23 -14.01 20.47
CA ARG A 89 22.16 -15.13 20.33
C ARG A 89 23.61 -14.68 20.48
N ALA A 90 24.00 -13.60 19.83
CA ALA A 90 25.34 -13.04 19.92
C ALA A 90 25.66 -12.58 21.35
N SER A 91 24.75 -11.87 22.01
CA SER A 91 24.87 -11.46 23.41
C SER A 91 25.09 -12.65 24.35
N ASN A 92 24.39 -13.76 24.13
CA ASN A 92 24.56 -14.98 24.93
C ASN A 92 25.92 -15.66 24.71
N LEU A 93 26.57 -15.48 23.56
CA LEU A 93 27.92 -16.00 23.30
C LEU A 93 29.01 -15.24 24.06
N PHE A 94 28.78 -13.98 24.42
CA PHE A 94 29.73 -13.13 25.14
C PHE A 94 29.42 -12.97 26.63
N ASN A 95 28.29 -13.50 27.10
CA ASN A 95 27.89 -13.57 28.52
C ASN A 95 28.05 -14.99 29.12
N ALA A 96 28.74 -15.90 28.44
CA ALA A 96 29.20 -17.20 28.94
C ALA A 96 30.70 -17.12 29.31
#